data_AF-A0A7V5WEM4-F1
#
_entry.id   AF-A0A7V5WEM4-F1
#
_cell.length_a   1.000
_cell.length_b   1.000
_cell.length_c   1.000
_cell.angle_alpha   90.00
_cell.angle_beta   90.00
_cell.angle_gamma   90.00
#
_symmetry.space_group_name_H-M   'P 1'
#
loop_
_entity.id
_entity.type
_entity.pdbx_description
1 polymer ?
#
loop_
_entity_poly.entity_id
_entity_poly.type
_entity_poly.pdbx_seq_one_letter_code
_entity_poly.pdbx_strand_id
1 'polypeptide(L)'
;NPETDLAEIVDAGSHDAVVAAVYNGDCDAGATYVDARARIEDDHPDVMEKVVVIEVTADIPNDGVQFVPSMPQELKDKIVNGLLAIAATEEGKDALDTAYQWAGLEKHDDSFYDPFRQVLQASGMSIEELQE
;
A
#
# COMPACT_ATOMS: atom_id res chain seq x y z
N ASN A 1 1.34 -22.47 -5.66
CA ASN A 1 0.93 -21.82 -6.91
C ASN A 1 -0.54 -21.46 -6.78
N PRO A 2 -0.90 -20.17 -6.62
CA PRO A 2 -2.28 -19.75 -6.36
C PRO A 2 -3.26 -20.25 -7.42
N GLU A 3 -2.84 -20.35 -8.69
CA GLU A 3 -3.66 -20.85 -9.81
C GLU A 3 -4.07 -22.33 -9.68
N THR A 4 -3.35 -23.12 -8.87
CA THR A 4 -3.61 -24.55 -8.70
C THR A 4 -3.95 -24.95 -7.28
N ASP A 5 -3.58 -24.12 -6.30
CA ASP A 5 -3.69 -24.45 -4.88
C ASP A 5 -4.93 -23.79 -4.25
N LEU A 6 -5.52 -22.78 -4.89
CA LEU A 6 -6.76 -22.12 -4.47
C LEU A 6 -7.95 -22.60 -5.31
N ALA A 7 -9.14 -22.60 -4.70
CA ALA A 7 -10.36 -22.96 -5.43
C ALA A 7 -10.80 -21.86 -6.41
N GLU A 8 -10.62 -20.60 -6.02
CA GLU A 8 -10.98 -19.40 -6.77
C GLU A 8 -10.12 -18.22 -6.31
N ILE A 9 -9.89 -17.25 -7.20
CA ILE A 9 -9.23 -15.97 -6.91
C ILE A 9 -10.22 -14.86 -7.25
N VAL A 10 -10.40 -13.91 -6.32
CA VAL A 10 -11.33 -12.78 -6.47
C VAL A 10 -10.58 -11.47 -6.25
N ASP A 11 -10.59 -10.60 -7.26
CA ASP A 11 -10.08 -9.25 -7.15
C ASP A 11 -11.14 -8.32 -6.53
N ALA A 12 -11.03 -8.08 -5.22
CA ALA A 12 -11.99 -7.26 -4.47
C ALA A 12 -11.87 -5.74 -4.75
N GLY A 13 -10.85 -5.31 -5.49
CA GLY A 13 -10.66 -3.93 -5.94
C GLY A 13 -9.97 -2.98 -4.94
N SER A 14 -10.00 -3.28 -3.65
CA SER A 14 -9.30 -2.49 -2.62
C SER A 14 -8.96 -3.31 -1.37
N HIS A 15 -8.00 -2.84 -0.56
CA HIS A 15 -7.55 -3.56 0.63
C HIS A 15 -8.64 -3.70 1.71
N ASP A 16 -9.43 -2.65 1.93
CA ASP A 16 -10.61 -2.68 2.80
C ASP A 16 -11.67 -3.66 2.30
N ALA A 17 -11.89 -3.74 0.97
CA ALA A 17 -12.80 -4.72 0.38
C ALA A 17 -12.29 -6.16 0.54
N VAL A 18 -10.97 -6.40 0.45
CA VAL A 18 -10.38 -7.72 0.74
C VAL A 18 -10.63 -8.11 2.19
N VAL A 19 -10.40 -7.21 3.15
CA VAL A 19 -10.70 -7.48 4.57
C VAL A 19 -12.19 -7.76 4.76
N ALA A 20 -13.06 -6.95 4.15
CA ALA A 20 -14.51 -7.12 4.24
C ALA A 20 -14.97 -8.47 3.67
N ALA A 21 -14.41 -8.92 2.55
CA ALA A 21 -14.72 -10.21 1.94
C ALA A 21 -14.35 -11.38 2.88
N VAL A 22 -13.19 -11.33 3.52
CA VAL A 22 -12.79 -12.34 4.52
C VAL A 22 -13.68 -12.25 5.76
N TYR A 23 -13.94 -11.04 6.25
CA TYR A 23 -14.80 -10.82 7.42
C TYR A 23 -16.23 -11.35 7.21
N ASN A 24 -16.79 -11.16 6.02
CA ASN A 24 -18.14 -11.64 5.66
C ASN A 24 -18.20 -13.14 5.35
N GLY A 25 -17.04 -13.80 5.19
CA GLY A 25 -16.94 -15.20 4.79
C GLY A 25 -17.16 -15.43 3.29
N ASP A 26 -17.04 -14.38 2.47
CA ASP A 26 -17.08 -14.47 1.00
C ASP A 26 -15.77 -15.05 0.44
N CYS A 27 -14.66 -14.87 1.17
CA CYS A 27 -13.35 -15.43 0.86
C CYS A 27 -12.73 -16.08 2.10
N ASP A 28 -12.06 -17.23 1.93
CA ASP A 28 -11.39 -17.93 3.04
C ASP A 28 -10.14 -17.20 3.56
N ALA A 29 -9.48 -16.44 2.70
CA ALA A 29 -8.26 -15.68 2.99
C ALA A 29 -8.14 -14.48 2.04
N GLY A 30 -7.27 -13.54 2.39
CA GLY A 30 -7.01 -12.35 1.59
C GLY A 30 -5.59 -11.84 1.80
N ALA A 31 -5.07 -11.08 0.81
CA ALA A 31 -3.77 -10.43 0.88
C ALA A 31 -3.94 -8.91 0.80
N THR A 32 -3.35 -8.18 1.74
CA THR A 32 -3.43 -6.71 1.83
C THR A 32 -2.09 -6.09 2.21
N TYR A 33 -1.99 -4.75 2.16
CA TYR A 33 -0.95 -4.08 2.95
C TYR A 33 -1.12 -4.37 4.44
N VAL A 34 -0.09 -4.05 5.23
CA VAL A 34 -0.09 -4.32 6.66
C VAL A 34 -1.26 -3.64 7.40
N ASP A 35 -2.09 -4.49 7.99
CA ASP A 35 -3.18 -4.11 8.89
C ASP A 35 -4.28 -3.21 8.30
N ALA A 36 -4.65 -3.46 7.04
CA ALA A 36 -5.83 -2.86 6.38
C ALA A 36 -7.15 -3.02 7.15
N ARG A 37 -7.21 -3.88 8.18
CA ARG A 37 -8.37 -4.09 9.04
C ARG A 37 -8.85 -2.80 9.73
N ALA A 38 -7.92 -1.91 10.07
CA ALA A 38 -8.23 -0.61 10.67
C ALA A 38 -9.16 0.25 9.78
N ARG A 39 -9.19 0.00 8.46
CA ARG A 39 -10.04 0.76 7.52
C ARG A 39 -11.52 0.51 7.69
N ILE A 40 -11.90 -0.63 8.27
CA ILE A 40 -13.30 -1.03 8.45
C ILE A 40 -13.67 -1.18 9.93
N GLU A 41 -12.74 -0.89 10.84
CA GLU A 41 -12.92 -1.10 12.28
C GLU A 41 -14.03 -0.23 12.88
N ASP A 42 -14.20 1.00 12.38
CA ASP A 42 -15.28 1.89 12.84
C ASP A 42 -16.68 1.29 12.59
N ASP A 43 -16.87 0.60 11.46
CA ASP A 43 -18.12 -0.06 11.09
C ASP A 43 -18.20 -1.52 11.61
N HIS A 44 -17.04 -2.14 11.81
CA HIS A 44 -16.89 -3.52 12.28
C HIS A 44 -15.89 -3.60 13.45
N PRO A 45 -16.30 -3.21 14.69
CA PRO A 45 -15.38 -3.11 15.82
C PRO A 45 -14.72 -4.42 16.26
N ASP A 46 -15.22 -5.56 15.81
CA ASP A 46 -14.69 -6.90 16.08
C ASP A 46 -13.84 -7.46 14.92
N VAL A 47 -13.55 -6.67 13.89
CA VAL A 47 -12.73 -7.10 12.72
C VAL A 47 -11.35 -7.60 13.14
N MET A 48 -10.73 -6.96 14.13
CA MET A 48 -9.40 -7.31 14.62
C MET A 48 -9.38 -8.69 15.32
N GLU A 49 -10.53 -9.14 15.84
CA GLU A 49 -10.69 -10.44 16.48
C GLU A 49 -11.09 -11.53 15.47
N LYS A 50 -11.96 -11.19 14.51
CA LYS A 50 -12.50 -12.14 13.52
C LYS A 50 -11.56 -12.43 12.36
N VAL A 51 -10.84 -11.41 11.87
CA VAL A 51 -9.90 -11.54 10.76
C VAL A 51 -8.49 -11.61 11.32
N VAL A 52 -7.88 -12.79 11.27
CA VAL A 52 -6.58 -13.08 11.88
C VAL A 52 -5.46 -12.97 10.85
N VAL A 53 -4.37 -12.28 11.22
CA VAL A 53 -3.14 -12.24 10.43
C VAL A 53 -2.37 -13.54 10.64
N ILE A 54 -2.17 -14.30 9.57
CA ILE A 54 -1.46 -15.59 9.62
C ILE A 54 -0.01 -15.52 9.15
N GLU A 55 0.35 -14.51 8.36
CA GLU A 55 1.69 -14.31 7.82
C GLU A 55 1.89 -12.82 7.51
N VAL A 56 3.14 -12.34 7.65
CA VAL A 56 3.55 -10.99 7.26
C VAL A 56 4.79 -11.12 6.37
N THR A 57 4.71 -10.58 5.15
CA THR A 57 5.82 -10.63 4.19
C THR A 57 6.95 -9.69 4.60
N ALA A 58 8.09 -9.80 3.93
CA ALA A 58 9.17 -8.83 4.08
C ALA A 58 8.68 -7.41 3.75
N ASP A 59 9.26 -6.42 4.43
CA ASP A 59 8.95 -5.01 4.21
C ASP A 59 9.29 -4.61 2.77
N ILE A 60 8.39 -3.81 2.19
CA ILE A 60 8.57 -3.16 0.90
C ILE A 60 8.48 -1.64 1.08
N PRO A 61 9.06 -0.84 0.18
CA PRO A 61 8.84 0.60 0.13
C PRO A 61 7.35 0.92 0.21
N ASN A 62 6.98 1.86 1.09
CA ASN A 62 5.61 2.37 1.12
C ASN A 62 5.29 3.15 -0.17
N ASP A 63 4.01 3.40 -0.41
CA ASP A 63 3.59 4.33 -1.45
C ASP A 63 4.15 5.74 -1.22
N GLY A 64 4.12 6.56 -2.26
CA GLY A 64 4.76 7.87 -2.23
C GLY A 64 4.40 8.73 -3.42
N VAL A 65 5.17 9.81 -3.60
CA VAL A 65 4.96 10.77 -4.70
C VAL A 65 6.02 10.56 -5.77
N GLN A 66 5.59 10.09 -6.94
CA GLN A 66 6.45 9.90 -8.11
C GLN A 66 6.12 10.91 -9.21
N PHE A 67 7.13 11.26 -10.00
CA PHE A 67 7.00 12.22 -11.09
C PHE A 67 7.26 11.55 -12.42
N VAL A 68 6.47 11.92 -13.44
CA VAL A 68 6.77 11.54 -14.82
C VAL A 68 8.18 12.02 -15.23
N PRO A 69 8.92 11.28 -16.07
CA PRO A 69 10.31 11.61 -16.39
C PRO A 69 10.49 13.03 -16.96
N SER A 70 9.52 13.50 -17.74
CA SER A 70 9.54 14.79 -18.43
C SER A 70 9.24 16.00 -17.55
N MET A 71 8.85 15.81 -16.28
CA MET A 71 8.54 16.94 -15.40
C MET A 71 9.81 17.78 -15.12
N PRO A 72 9.76 19.13 -15.27
CA PRO A 72 10.89 20.01 -14.98
C PRO A 72 11.39 19.89 -13.54
N GLN A 73 12.72 19.85 -13.34
CA GLN A 73 13.32 19.72 -12.01
C GLN A 73 12.87 20.80 -11.03
N GLU A 74 12.74 22.05 -11.51
CA GLU A 74 12.27 23.16 -10.67
C GLU A 74 10.86 22.91 -10.10
N LEU A 75 9.97 22.27 -10.86
CA LEU A 75 8.64 21.93 -10.37
C LEU A 75 8.68 20.76 -9.39
N LYS A 76 9.50 19.73 -9.66
CA LYS A 76 9.73 18.62 -8.73
C LYS A 76 10.20 19.14 -7.38
N ASP A 77 11.21 20.03 -7.38
CA ASP A 77 11.78 20.59 -6.16
C ASP A 77 10.76 21.44 -5.39
N LYS A 78 9.95 22.26 -6.08
CA LYS A 78 8.87 23.04 -5.44
C LYS A 78 7.83 22.15 -4.77
N ILE A 79 7.41 21.07 -5.44
CA ILE A 79 6.41 20.13 -4.90
C ILE A 79 6.99 19.38 -3.70
N VAL A 80 8.19 18.81 -3.83
CA VAL A 80 8.87 18.08 -2.75
C VAL A 80 9.05 18.96 -1.52
N ASN A 81 9.58 20.18 -1.68
CA ASN A 81 9.77 21.09 -0.56
C ASN A 81 8.45 21.52 0.09
N GLY A 82 7.40 21.71 -0.71
CA GLY A 82 6.07 22.03 -0.20
C GLY A 82 5.47 20.90 0.64
N LEU A 83 5.54 19.66 0.15
CA LEU A 83 5.05 18.49 0.88
C LEU A 83 5.82 18.24 2.18
N LEU A 84 7.14 18.38 2.15
CA LEU A 84 7.97 18.28 3.36
C LEU A 84 7.63 19.39 4.39
N ALA A 85 7.34 20.61 3.92
CA ALA A 85 6.91 21.69 4.79
C ALA A 85 5.53 21.42 5.43
N ILE A 86 4.59 20.82 4.68
CA ILE A 86 3.30 20.38 5.22
C ILE A 86 3.51 19.31 6.29
N ALA A 87 4.27 18.25 5.97
CA ALA A 87 4.56 17.14 6.88
C ALA A 87 5.29 17.56 8.17
N ALA A 88 5.92 18.74 8.19
CA ALA A 88 6.58 19.29 9.37
C ALA A 88 5.61 19.94 10.39
N THR A 89 4.33 20.09 10.04
CA THR A 89 3.29 20.70 10.90
C THR A 89 2.31 19.65 11.41
N GLU A 90 1.72 19.85 12.59
CA GLU A 90 0.72 18.91 13.13
C GLU A 90 -0.54 18.84 12.25
N GLU A 91 -1.08 19.99 11.83
CA GLU A 91 -2.22 20.04 10.90
C GLU A 91 -1.91 19.36 9.56
N GLY A 92 -0.67 19.51 9.07
CA GLY A 92 -0.24 18.83 7.85
C GLY A 92 -0.09 17.33 8.01
N LYS A 93 0.39 16.84 9.16
CA LYS A 93 0.40 15.40 9.48
C LYS A 93 -1.02 14.84 9.56
N ASP A 94 -1.93 15.52 10.23
CA ASP A 94 -3.34 15.10 10.31
C ASP A 94 -3.98 15.04 8.91
N ALA A 95 -3.67 16.01 8.05
CA ALA A 95 -4.14 16.01 6.66
C ALA A 95 -3.54 14.86 5.84
N LEU A 96 -2.25 14.55 6.00
CA LEU A 96 -1.57 13.45 5.31
C LEU A 96 -2.06 12.08 5.79
N ASP A 97 -2.29 11.94 7.09
CA ASP A 97 -2.88 10.74 7.70
C ASP A 97 -4.31 10.52 7.19
N THR A 98 -5.13 11.57 7.18
CA THR A 98 -6.51 11.50 6.66
C THR A 98 -6.54 11.11 5.18
N ALA A 99 -5.64 11.66 4.37
CA ALA A 99 -5.65 11.46 2.93
C ALA A 99 -5.02 10.13 2.49
N TYR A 100 -3.92 9.72 3.13
CA TYR A 100 -3.06 8.62 2.68
C TYR A 100 -2.54 7.71 3.81
N GLN A 101 -2.95 7.92 5.06
CA GLN A 101 -2.41 7.23 6.24
C GLN A 101 -0.89 7.42 6.38
N TRP A 102 -0.37 8.55 5.90
CA TRP A 102 1.04 8.89 5.95
C TRP A 102 1.39 9.60 7.25
N ALA A 103 2.26 8.97 8.04
CA ALA A 103 2.83 9.58 9.25
C ALA A 103 3.93 10.63 8.95
N GLY A 104 4.45 10.65 7.72
CA GLY A 104 5.52 11.56 7.32
C GLY A 104 5.98 11.31 5.89
N LEU A 105 6.92 12.15 5.44
CA LEU A 105 7.49 12.10 4.10
C LEU A 105 9.00 12.28 4.17
N GLU A 106 9.72 11.48 3.39
CA GLU A 106 11.17 11.57 3.22
C GLU A 106 11.53 11.61 1.73
N LYS A 107 12.62 12.31 1.41
CA LYS A 107 13.15 12.35 0.05
C LYS A 107 14.08 11.15 -0.17
N HIS A 108 13.70 10.29 -1.10
CA HIS A 108 14.53 9.19 -1.58
C HIS A 108 14.86 9.34 -3.07
N ASP A 109 15.96 8.73 -3.50
CA ASP A 109 16.27 8.53 -4.90
C ASP A 109 15.79 7.15 -5.39
N ASP A 110 15.99 6.87 -6.67
CA ASP A 110 15.53 5.63 -7.31
C ASP A 110 16.11 4.36 -6.69
N SER A 111 17.32 4.43 -6.11
CA SER A 111 18.01 3.26 -5.53
C SER A 111 17.30 2.72 -4.30
N PHE A 112 16.42 3.52 -3.67
CA PHE A 112 15.56 3.07 -2.58
C PHE A 112 14.66 1.89 -2.97
N TYR A 113 14.30 1.77 -4.26
CA TYR A 113 13.47 0.69 -4.77
C TYR A 113 14.25 -0.54 -5.23
N ASP A 114 15.59 -0.53 -5.20
CA ASP A 114 16.40 -1.66 -5.67
C ASP A 114 16.13 -2.98 -4.93
N PRO A 115 15.94 -3.00 -3.59
CA PRO A 115 15.53 -4.22 -2.88
C PRO A 115 14.17 -4.75 -3.37
N PHE A 116 13.21 -3.87 -3.62
CA PHE A 116 11.89 -4.25 -4.12
C PHE A 116 11.95 -4.82 -5.54
N ARG A 117 12.79 -4.24 -6.42
CA ARG A 117 13.04 -4.79 -7.76
C ARG A 117 13.59 -6.21 -7.70
N GLN A 118 14.43 -6.53 -6.72
CA GLN A 118 14.95 -7.89 -6.53
C GLN A 118 13.84 -8.86 -6.08
N VAL A 119 12.91 -8.42 -5.22
CA VAL A 119 11.74 -9.22 -4.83
C VAL A 119 10.84 -9.51 -6.02
N LEU A 120 10.52 -8.49 -6.83
CA LEU A 120 9.74 -8.65 -8.06
C LEU A 120 10.43 -9.59 -9.07
N GLN A 121 11.75 -9.45 -9.24
CA GLN A 121 12.51 -10.34 -10.12
C GLN A 121 12.48 -11.79 -9.62
N ALA A 122 12.57 -12.00 -8.30
CA ALA A 122 12.54 -13.33 -7.70
C ALA A 122 11.16 -13.99 -7.76
N SER A 123 10.07 -13.21 -7.76
CA SER A 123 8.71 -13.74 -7.93
C SER A 123 8.45 -14.22 -9.36
N GLY A 124 9.25 -13.75 -10.33
CA GLY A 124 9.08 -14.07 -11.75
C GLY A 124 7.97 -13.27 -12.43
N MET A 125 7.39 -12.27 -11.75
CA MET A 125 6.36 -11.40 -12.31
C MET A 125 6.97 -10.29 -13.17
N SER A 126 6.33 -9.95 -14.29
CA SER A 126 6.68 -8.75 -15.06
C SER A 126 5.90 -7.54 -14.53
N ILE A 127 6.56 -6.39 -14.45
CA ILE A 127 5.90 -5.13 -14.06
C ILE A 127 4.88 -4.72 -15.13
N GLU A 128 5.16 -5.02 -16.39
CA GLU A 128 4.25 -4.75 -17.51
C GLU A 128 2.95 -5.55 -17.38
N GLU A 129 3.00 -6.79 -16.87
CA GLU A 129 1.81 -7.61 -16.58
C GLU A 129 0.96 -7.04 -15.43
N LEU A 130 1.56 -6.21 -14.56
CA LEU A 130 0.88 -5.55 -13.44
C LEU A 130 0.29 -4.17 -13.80
N GLN A 131 0.51 -3.68 -15.01
CA GLN A 131 0.05 -2.34 -15.46
C GLN A 131 -1.29 -2.36 -16.22
N GLU A 132 -1.88 -3.53 -16.42
CA GLU A 132 -3.21 -3.73 -17.05
C GLU A 132 -4.34 -3.79 -16.01
#